data_AF-A0A0N0D2B3-F1
#
_entry.id   AF-A0A0N0D2B3-F1
#
_cell.length_a   1.000
_cell.length_b   1.000
_cell.length_c   1.000
_cell.angle_alpha   90.00
_cell.angle_beta   90.00
_cell.angle_gamma   90.00
#
_symmetry.space_group_name_H-M   'P 1'
#
loop_
_entity.id
_entity.type
_entity.pdbx_description
1 polymer ?
#
loop_
_entity_poly.entity_id
_entity_poly.type
_entity_poly.pdbx_seq_one_letter_code
_entity_poly.pdbx_strand_id
1 'polypeptide(L)'
;MKNKFLRFLMLLACIIFLSANLSFSAYHHMDEQDSDKFLQIYPDKANTKLDSCALCHSGGSYEKYPDSGQFIKMGSCQWCHYKYGYDASGNIVETLNSYGKDFFLNGRNSNAVKNIEALDSDSDGFSNLEEINALRHPGDALDDPEKIVAPYRVYSKDELTQLPQHTQFMLMNTNRSGDYYAEYSGVPLETLLMDAGILETATGITVYAPDGWSTYHPLDPVEEPSLYHVKGVYPQATYYYEPEAELWCDYSAPICSAFSNASIIPVTGGLKALVALQINGANLTQGILNNENRLDGSGPYRIIVPQKTPGAPDQSSKSENQNVVWPFNHDWDHNAGYCTRSVTIIKVEPLPEGTTDINVMEAGWNFIDQEKIIIYGAIKGQTGSLSGQVLTLINNEKMGLSNATITIVETGHKATTQPDGSYTIENVPVGTYFVSIKHGGKNLLSFDHITIEEDKNTNIPICTLPLQKNPCDIDNNNAIGLKEIIHWLNELAAGLTN
;
A
#
# COMPACT_ATOMS: atom_id res chain seq x y z
N MET A 1 -32.42 2.97 36.64
CA MET A 1 -32.23 3.14 35.18
C MET A 1 -30.83 3.65 34.81
N LYS A 2 -30.25 4.66 35.48
CA LYS A 2 -28.90 5.19 35.17
C LYS A 2 -27.76 4.14 35.24
N ASN A 3 -27.76 3.23 36.21
CA ASN A 3 -26.69 2.22 36.34
C ASN A 3 -26.78 1.06 35.32
N LYS A 4 -27.93 0.85 34.68
CA LYS A 4 -28.06 -0.14 33.60
C LYS A 4 -27.62 0.44 32.25
N PHE A 5 -27.84 1.74 32.02
CA PHE A 5 -27.38 2.46 30.83
C PHE A 5 -25.85 2.62 30.82
N LEU A 6 -25.22 2.89 31.96
CA LEU A 6 -23.77 3.00 32.06
C LEU A 6 -23.05 1.65 31.87
N ARG A 7 -23.65 0.55 32.33
CA ARG A 7 -23.13 -0.81 32.08
C ARG A 7 -23.31 -1.24 30.62
N PHE A 8 -24.38 -0.79 29.96
CA PHE A 8 -24.59 -1.01 28.52
C PHE A 8 -23.60 -0.19 27.67
N LEU A 9 -23.27 1.04 28.07
CA LEU A 9 -22.24 1.86 27.40
C LEU A 9 -20.82 1.26 27.57
N MET A 10 -20.51 0.70 28.74
CA MET A 10 -19.24 -0.02 28.96
C MET A 10 -19.17 -1.35 28.21
N LEU A 11 -20.29 -2.07 28.05
CA LEU A 11 -20.32 -3.29 27.24
C LEU A 11 -20.23 -2.99 25.73
N LEU A 12 -20.82 -1.89 25.25
CA LEU A 12 -20.68 -1.46 23.85
C LEU A 12 -19.26 -0.94 23.56
N ALA A 13 -18.65 -0.21 24.51
CA ALA A 13 -17.24 0.18 24.42
C ALA A 13 -16.30 -1.02 24.48
N CYS A 14 -16.65 -2.09 25.21
CA CYS A 14 -15.91 -3.37 25.19
C CYS A 14 -16.26 -4.29 24.00
N ILE A 15 -17.30 -4.01 23.22
CA ILE A 15 -17.58 -4.71 21.94
C ILE A 15 -16.80 -4.04 20.80
N ILE A 16 -16.45 -2.75 20.93
CA ILE A 16 -15.40 -2.11 20.12
C ILE A 16 -14.02 -2.76 20.38
N PHE A 17 -13.85 -3.46 21.52
CA PHE A 17 -12.67 -4.30 21.83
C PHE A 17 -12.67 -5.69 21.15
N LEU A 18 -13.53 -5.92 20.16
CA LEU A 18 -13.50 -7.12 19.31
C LEU A 18 -13.36 -6.79 17.82
N SER A 19 -12.75 -5.64 17.48
CA SER A 19 -12.05 -5.55 16.19
C SER A 19 -10.86 -6.51 16.28
N ALA A 20 -11.13 -7.78 15.98
CA ALA A 20 -10.11 -8.70 15.56
C ALA A 20 -9.33 -7.98 14.46
N ASN A 21 -8.12 -7.53 14.80
CA ASN A 21 -7.13 -7.21 13.81
C ASN A 21 -6.88 -8.54 13.11
N LEU A 22 -7.61 -8.76 12.02
CA LEU A 22 -7.23 -9.70 11.02
C LEU A 22 -5.85 -9.23 10.58
N SER A 23 -4.83 -9.91 11.09
CA SER A 23 -3.50 -9.86 10.49
C SER A 23 -3.71 -10.56 9.15
N PHE A 24 -4.01 -9.77 8.12
CA PHE A 24 -4.27 -10.29 6.80
C PHE A 24 -2.94 -10.62 6.16
N SER A 25 -2.88 -11.85 5.64
CA SER A 25 -1.72 -12.47 5.02
C SER A 25 -1.17 -11.61 3.89
N ALA A 26 0.07 -11.92 3.51
CA ALA A 26 0.60 -11.54 2.23
C ALA A 26 -0.41 -11.76 1.08
N TYR A 27 -0.34 -10.94 0.03
CA TYR A 27 -1.11 -11.17 -1.18
C TYR A 27 -0.63 -12.46 -1.86
N HIS A 28 -1.28 -13.58 -1.52
CA HIS A 28 -1.13 -14.84 -2.25
C HIS A 28 -2.11 -14.83 -3.42
N HIS A 29 -1.58 -14.59 -4.63
CA HIS A 29 -2.35 -14.70 -5.87
C HIS A 29 -2.68 -16.18 -6.16
N MET A 30 -3.71 -16.48 -6.97
CA MET A 30 -4.18 -17.82 -7.36
C MET A 30 -3.12 -18.94 -7.30
N ASP A 31 -3.33 -19.91 -6.40
CA ASP A 31 -2.53 -21.14 -6.26
C ASP A 31 -1.00 -20.91 -6.11
N GLU A 32 -0.59 -19.72 -5.64
CA GLU A 32 0.78 -19.45 -5.20
C GLU A 32 1.14 -20.38 -4.04
N GLN A 33 2.21 -21.16 -4.19
CA GLN A 33 2.63 -22.22 -3.25
C GLN A 33 4.10 -22.09 -2.83
N ASP A 34 4.83 -21.12 -3.37
CA ASP A 34 6.25 -20.96 -3.15
C ASP A 34 6.53 -20.20 -1.85
N SER A 35 5.71 -19.22 -1.50
CA SER A 35 5.75 -18.54 -0.19
C SER A 35 5.50 -19.54 0.94
N ASP A 36 4.52 -20.43 0.81
CA ASP A 36 4.26 -21.48 1.82
C ASP A 36 5.47 -22.39 2.06
N LYS A 37 6.21 -22.74 1.01
CA LYS A 37 7.42 -23.57 1.12
C LYS A 37 8.57 -22.79 1.77
N PHE A 38 8.66 -21.50 1.51
CA PHE A 38 9.62 -20.59 2.14
C PHE A 38 9.32 -20.42 3.64
N LEU A 39 8.07 -20.15 4.01
CA LEU A 39 7.63 -19.96 5.39
C LEU A 39 7.74 -21.22 6.25
N GLN A 40 7.75 -22.42 5.64
CA GLN A 40 8.08 -23.66 6.38
C GLN A 40 9.51 -23.65 6.94
N ILE A 41 10.44 -22.97 6.28
CA ILE A 41 11.83 -22.82 6.74
C ILE A 41 11.99 -21.55 7.58
N TYR A 42 11.32 -20.47 7.18
CA TYR A 42 11.41 -19.15 7.78
C TYR A 42 10.06 -18.64 8.30
N PRO A 43 9.46 -19.27 9.33
CA PRO A 43 8.12 -18.92 9.81
C PRO A 43 8.06 -17.51 10.43
N ASP A 44 9.19 -16.97 10.88
CA ASP A 44 9.32 -15.61 11.40
C ASP A 44 9.26 -14.54 10.30
N LYS A 45 9.31 -14.93 9.02
CA LYS A 45 9.21 -14.04 7.86
C LYS A 45 7.79 -13.91 7.31
N ALA A 46 6.81 -14.57 7.93
CA ALA A 46 5.41 -14.41 7.58
C ALA A 46 4.97 -12.94 7.69
N ASN A 47 4.20 -12.46 6.72
CA ASN A 47 3.76 -11.06 6.60
C ASN A 47 4.90 -10.04 6.42
N THR A 48 6.07 -10.47 5.93
CA THR A 48 7.14 -9.56 5.49
C THR A 48 7.14 -9.48 3.97
N LYS A 49 7.95 -8.60 3.38
CA LYS A 49 8.07 -8.52 1.91
C LYS A 49 8.54 -9.82 1.24
N LEU A 50 9.20 -10.71 1.99
CA LEU A 50 9.65 -12.02 1.50
C LEU A 50 8.53 -13.06 1.46
N ASP A 51 7.41 -12.78 2.11
CA ASP A 51 6.17 -13.55 1.98
C ASP A 51 5.39 -12.97 0.78
N SER A 52 5.87 -13.26 -0.44
CA SER A 52 5.30 -12.70 -1.68
C SER A 52 5.83 -13.45 -2.90
N CYS A 53 5.05 -13.50 -3.98
CA CYS A 53 5.52 -13.93 -5.31
C CYS A 53 6.82 -13.23 -5.72
N ALA A 54 7.01 -11.96 -5.31
CA ALA A 54 8.20 -11.18 -5.65
C ALA A 54 9.51 -11.80 -5.15
N LEU A 55 9.46 -12.68 -4.14
CA LEU A 55 10.62 -13.45 -3.70
C LEU A 55 11.24 -14.28 -4.82
N CYS A 56 10.40 -14.93 -5.62
CA CYS A 56 10.82 -15.83 -6.71
C CYS A 56 10.64 -15.21 -8.11
N HIS A 57 9.86 -14.14 -8.24
CA HIS A 57 9.43 -13.59 -9.52
C HIS A 57 9.81 -12.12 -9.67
N SER A 58 10.20 -11.72 -10.88
CA SER A 58 10.54 -10.34 -11.21
C SER A 58 9.58 -9.74 -12.23
N GLY A 59 9.59 -8.41 -12.32
CA GLY A 59 9.04 -7.71 -13.48
C GLY A 59 9.83 -7.98 -14.74
N GLY A 60 9.39 -7.41 -15.86
CA GLY A 60 10.08 -7.55 -17.12
C GLY A 60 9.78 -6.42 -18.07
N SER A 61 10.32 -6.53 -19.28
CA SER A 61 10.06 -5.56 -20.33
C SER A 61 9.86 -6.27 -21.66
N TYR A 62 8.95 -5.74 -22.47
CA TYR A 62 8.78 -6.18 -23.85
C TYR A 62 8.85 -4.98 -24.78
N GLU A 63 9.29 -5.25 -26.00
CA GLU A 63 9.30 -4.25 -27.05
C GLU A 63 7.85 -4.05 -27.55
N LYS A 64 7.34 -2.82 -27.48
CA LYS A 64 5.93 -2.52 -27.79
C LYS A 64 5.57 -2.91 -29.23
N TYR A 65 6.49 -2.65 -30.15
CA TYR A 65 6.43 -3.07 -31.55
C TYR A 65 7.77 -3.70 -31.93
N PRO A 66 7.79 -4.79 -32.72
CA PRO A 66 9.04 -5.41 -33.17
C PRO A 66 9.98 -4.38 -33.84
N ASP A 67 11.24 -4.37 -33.44
CA ASP A 67 12.32 -3.52 -33.99
C ASP A 67 12.14 -2.00 -33.76
N SER A 68 11.23 -1.59 -32.88
CA SER A 68 11.00 -0.16 -32.57
C SER A 68 12.03 0.46 -31.63
N GLY A 69 12.76 -0.35 -30.87
CA GLY A 69 13.59 0.08 -29.75
C GLY A 69 12.79 0.64 -28.56
N GLN A 70 11.45 0.57 -28.59
CA GLN A 70 10.57 1.11 -27.55
C GLN A 70 10.12 -0.01 -26.61
N PHE A 71 10.51 0.08 -25.33
CA PHE A 71 10.21 -0.93 -24.32
C PHE A 71 9.15 -0.45 -23.35
N ILE A 72 8.19 -1.33 -23.05
CA ILE A 72 7.27 -1.19 -21.94
C ILE A 72 7.80 -2.03 -20.78
N LYS A 73 7.98 -1.41 -19.61
CA LYS A 73 8.30 -2.10 -18.37
C LYS A 73 7.03 -2.49 -17.64
N MET A 74 7.05 -3.65 -17.00
CA MET A 74 5.95 -4.24 -16.24
C MET A 74 6.44 -4.69 -14.87
N GLY A 75 5.61 -4.52 -13.85
CA GLY A 75 5.84 -5.13 -12.53
C GLY A 75 5.73 -6.67 -12.58
N SER A 76 6.10 -7.35 -11.50
CA SER A 76 6.15 -8.82 -11.44
C SER A 76 4.80 -9.49 -11.75
N CYS A 77 3.69 -8.97 -11.22
CA CYS A 77 2.35 -9.50 -11.49
C CYS A 77 1.96 -9.32 -12.97
N GLN A 78 2.18 -8.13 -13.53
CA GLN A 78 1.88 -7.84 -14.94
C GLN A 78 2.74 -8.69 -15.88
N TRP A 79 4.02 -8.83 -15.57
CA TRP A 79 4.94 -9.68 -16.32
C TRP A 79 4.54 -11.15 -16.24
N CYS A 80 4.14 -11.61 -15.06
CA CYS A 80 3.60 -12.96 -14.88
C CYS A 80 2.38 -13.19 -15.76
N HIS A 81 1.39 -12.30 -15.75
CA HIS A 81 0.23 -12.45 -16.63
C HIS A 81 0.57 -12.30 -18.12
N TYR A 82 1.57 -11.51 -18.46
CA TYR A 82 2.05 -11.35 -19.84
C TYR A 82 2.72 -12.63 -20.37
N LYS A 83 3.55 -13.30 -19.55
CA LYS A 83 4.34 -14.47 -19.95
C LYS A 83 3.68 -15.82 -19.66
N TYR A 84 3.02 -15.93 -18.50
CA TYR A 84 2.39 -17.14 -18.01
C TYR A 84 0.89 -17.22 -18.36
N GLY A 85 0.26 -16.07 -18.62
CA GLY A 85 -1.18 -16.01 -18.92
C GLY A 85 -2.05 -16.09 -17.67
N TYR A 86 -3.30 -15.60 -17.77
CA TYR A 86 -4.30 -15.73 -16.71
C TYR A 86 -4.83 -17.16 -16.54
N ASP A 87 -4.64 -18.00 -17.57
CA ASP A 87 -5.06 -19.40 -17.63
C ASP A 87 -3.90 -20.37 -17.35
N ALA A 88 -2.76 -19.86 -16.89
CA ALA A 88 -1.54 -20.63 -16.60
C ALA A 88 -1.01 -21.44 -17.80
N SER A 89 -1.29 -20.99 -19.04
CA SER A 89 -0.89 -21.69 -20.26
C SER A 89 0.56 -21.43 -20.71
N GLY A 90 1.19 -20.38 -20.17
CA GLY A 90 2.54 -19.95 -20.55
C GLY A 90 3.66 -20.60 -19.76
N ASN A 91 4.88 -20.08 -19.92
CA ASN A 91 6.06 -20.62 -19.25
C ASN A 91 6.42 -19.80 -17.99
N ILE A 92 6.14 -20.35 -16.81
CA ILE A 92 6.40 -19.67 -15.53
C ILE A 92 7.90 -19.36 -15.33
N VAL A 93 8.80 -20.13 -15.93
CA VAL A 93 10.26 -19.92 -15.80
C VAL A 93 10.70 -18.58 -16.38
N GLU A 94 9.98 -18.03 -17.36
CA GLU A 94 10.26 -16.69 -17.93
C GLU A 94 9.94 -15.53 -16.98
N THR A 95 9.28 -15.83 -15.86
CA THR A 95 8.89 -14.85 -14.85
C THR A 95 9.80 -14.88 -13.62
N LEU A 96 10.65 -15.90 -13.49
CA LEU A 96 11.50 -16.11 -12.32
C LEU A 96 12.67 -15.12 -12.30
N ASN A 97 12.93 -14.55 -11.12
CA ASN A 97 14.19 -13.86 -10.83
C ASN A 97 15.32 -14.89 -10.61
N SER A 98 16.52 -14.44 -10.27
CA SER A 98 17.67 -15.36 -10.13
C SER A 98 17.50 -16.34 -8.96
N TYR A 99 17.06 -15.87 -7.79
CA TYR A 99 16.72 -16.72 -6.65
C TYR A 99 15.65 -17.77 -6.97
N GLY A 100 14.57 -17.35 -7.65
CA GLY A 100 13.50 -18.21 -8.09
C GLY A 100 13.97 -19.30 -9.06
N LYS A 101 14.96 -19.01 -9.92
CA LYS A 101 15.60 -20.01 -10.78
C LYS A 101 16.41 -21.02 -9.98
N ASP A 102 17.19 -20.58 -9.00
CA ASP A 102 17.96 -21.50 -8.15
C ASP A 102 17.05 -22.37 -7.28
N PHE A 103 16.01 -21.78 -6.72
CA PHE A 103 14.95 -22.49 -6.01
C PHE A 103 14.27 -23.53 -6.90
N PHE A 104 13.94 -23.16 -8.14
CA PHE A 104 13.34 -24.06 -9.13
C PHE A 104 14.28 -25.23 -9.47
N LEU A 105 15.56 -24.94 -9.76
CA LEU A 105 16.58 -25.94 -10.11
C LEU A 105 16.88 -26.91 -8.95
N ASN A 106 16.71 -26.47 -7.71
CA ASN A 106 16.85 -27.29 -6.51
C ASN A 106 15.58 -28.06 -6.12
N GLY A 107 14.57 -28.09 -7.01
CA GLY A 107 13.39 -28.94 -6.88
C GLY A 107 12.16 -28.23 -6.27
N ARG A 108 12.19 -26.90 -6.13
CA ARG A 108 11.02 -26.05 -5.79
C ARG A 108 10.20 -26.57 -4.59
N ASN A 109 10.89 -26.93 -3.52
CA ASN A 109 10.34 -27.47 -2.27
C ASN A 109 11.03 -26.86 -1.04
N SER A 110 10.53 -27.07 0.18
CA SER A 110 11.11 -26.45 1.38
C SER A 110 12.58 -26.81 1.63
N ASN A 111 13.06 -27.99 1.21
CA ASN A 111 14.49 -28.29 1.27
C ASN A 111 15.30 -27.49 0.25
N ALA A 112 14.72 -27.13 -0.89
CA ALA A 112 15.38 -26.31 -1.90
C ALA A 112 15.77 -24.93 -1.32
N VAL A 113 14.93 -24.35 -0.47
CA VAL A 113 15.22 -23.09 0.26
C VAL A 113 16.51 -23.21 1.06
N LYS A 114 16.68 -24.30 1.82
CA LYS A 114 17.90 -24.56 2.59
C LYS A 114 19.11 -24.82 1.70
N ASN A 115 18.92 -25.55 0.61
CA ASN A 115 20.02 -25.92 -0.30
C ASN A 115 20.65 -24.72 -0.99
N ILE A 116 19.90 -23.62 -1.14
CA ILE A 116 20.37 -22.40 -1.83
C ILE A 116 20.81 -21.30 -0.86
N GLU A 117 20.75 -21.51 0.46
CA GLU A 117 21.10 -20.49 1.48
C GLU A 117 22.50 -19.87 1.28
N ALA A 118 23.46 -20.67 0.85
CA ALA A 118 24.85 -20.24 0.65
C ALA A 118 25.14 -19.73 -0.76
N LEU A 119 24.16 -19.76 -1.67
CA LEU A 119 24.32 -19.16 -3.00
C LEU A 119 24.15 -17.65 -2.91
N ASP A 120 24.86 -16.94 -3.77
CA ASP A 120 24.63 -15.54 -4.12
C ASP A 120 23.90 -15.57 -5.47
N SER A 121 22.57 -15.58 -5.42
CA SER A 121 21.75 -15.89 -6.59
C SER A 121 21.75 -14.77 -7.61
N ASP A 122 21.81 -13.51 -7.22
CA ASP A 122 21.82 -12.35 -8.11
C ASP A 122 23.20 -11.72 -8.34
N SER A 123 24.23 -12.26 -7.70
CA SER A 123 25.64 -11.88 -7.85
C SER A 123 25.95 -10.46 -7.34
N ASP A 124 25.28 -10.04 -6.27
CA ASP A 124 25.50 -8.75 -5.61
C ASP A 124 26.59 -8.80 -4.51
N GLY A 125 27.09 -10.00 -4.19
CA GLY A 125 28.13 -10.24 -3.19
C GLY A 125 27.61 -10.73 -1.84
N PHE A 126 26.28 -10.88 -1.67
CA PHE A 126 25.65 -11.41 -0.47
C PHE A 126 25.05 -12.79 -0.73
N SER A 127 25.07 -13.65 0.28
CA SER A 127 24.35 -14.92 0.19
C SER A 127 22.86 -14.75 0.42
N ASN A 128 22.07 -15.64 -0.16
CA ASN A 128 20.63 -15.68 0.02
C ASN A 128 20.23 -15.68 1.51
N LEU A 129 20.99 -16.38 2.36
CA LEU A 129 20.76 -16.39 3.81
C LEU A 129 21.01 -15.03 4.47
N GLU A 130 22.06 -14.31 4.07
CA GLU A 130 22.35 -12.97 4.59
C GLU A 130 21.21 -12.00 4.26
N GLU A 131 20.73 -12.06 3.01
CA GLU A 131 19.61 -11.24 2.55
C GLU A 131 18.29 -11.59 3.22
N ILE A 132 17.93 -12.88 3.30
CA ILE A 132 16.71 -13.32 4.01
C ILE A 132 16.73 -12.85 5.47
N ASN A 133 17.89 -12.94 6.13
CA ASN A 133 18.04 -12.44 7.49
C ASN A 133 17.87 -10.91 7.57
N ALA A 134 18.37 -10.17 6.59
CA ALA A 134 18.24 -8.72 6.46
C ALA A 134 16.88 -8.25 5.90
N LEU A 135 15.93 -9.16 5.60
CA LEU A 135 14.66 -8.86 4.92
C LEU A 135 14.87 -8.20 3.55
N ARG A 136 15.70 -8.85 2.73
CA ARG A 136 16.14 -8.47 1.38
C ARG A 136 15.79 -9.56 0.37
N HIS A 137 15.48 -9.19 -0.88
CA HIS A 137 15.07 -10.13 -1.93
C HIS A 137 16.31 -10.74 -2.60
N PRO A 138 16.59 -12.04 -2.41
CA PRO A 138 17.85 -12.62 -2.89
C PRO A 138 18.01 -12.81 -4.41
N GLY A 139 17.03 -12.32 -5.16
CA GLY A 139 17.00 -12.37 -6.61
C GLY A 139 17.03 -10.99 -7.23
N ASP A 140 17.29 -9.95 -6.45
CA ASP A 140 17.32 -8.55 -6.86
C ASP A 140 18.51 -7.81 -6.23
N ALA A 141 19.60 -7.69 -7.00
CA ALA A 141 20.85 -7.03 -6.62
C ALA A 141 20.70 -5.53 -6.27
N LEU A 142 19.50 -4.94 -6.44
CA LEU A 142 19.19 -3.58 -6.00
C LEU A 142 18.57 -3.52 -4.60
N ASP A 143 18.32 -4.66 -3.98
CA ASP A 143 17.74 -4.80 -2.64
C ASP A 143 18.67 -5.59 -1.71
N ASP A 144 19.96 -5.23 -1.69
CA ASP A 144 20.98 -5.88 -0.85
C ASP A 144 20.97 -5.41 0.64
N PRO A 145 21.73 -6.08 1.54
CA PRO A 145 21.81 -5.72 2.97
C PRO A 145 22.44 -4.36 3.27
N GLU A 146 23.18 -3.75 2.34
CA GLU A 146 23.76 -2.41 2.49
C GLU A 146 22.75 -1.31 2.15
N LYS A 147 21.67 -1.62 1.42
CA LYS A 147 20.61 -0.65 1.14
C LYS A 147 19.83 -0.28 2.38
N ILE A 148 19.36 0.96 2.39
CA ILE A 148 18.33 1.43 3.31
C ILE A 148 16.99 1.60 2.58
N VAL A 149 15.88 1.54 3.31
CA VAL A 149 14.57 1.79 2.72
C VAL A 149 14.51 3.22 2.19
N ALA A 150 13.97 3.39 0.97
CA ALA A 150 13.81 4.70 0.36
C ALA A 150 12.91 5.61 1.20
N PRO A 151 13.15 6.93 1.20
CA PRO A 151 12.28 7.91 1.84
C PRO A 151 10.82 7.73 1.43
N TYR A 152 9.90 7.87 2.39
CA TYR A 152 8.47 7.80 2.13
C TYR A 152 7.67 8.76 3.01
N ARG A 153 6.44 9.05 2.59
CA ARG A 153 5.43 9.83 3.31
C ARG A 153 4.07 9.18 3.14
N VAL A 154 3.33 9.08 4.25
CA VAL A 154 1.97 8.53 4.26
C VAL A 154 0.97 9.67 4.40
N TYR A 155 0.01 9.73 3.47
CA TYR A 155 -1.09 10.69 3.48
C TYR A 155 -2.38 9.99 3.91
N SER A 156 -3.07 10.58 4.88
CA SER A 156 -4.46 10.29 5.17
C SER A 156 -5.39 11.04 4.22
N LYS A 157 -6.65 10.58 4.13
CA LYS A 157 -7.71 11.32 3.43
C LYS A 157 -7.86 12.76 3.89
N ASP A 158 -7.81 13.02 5.19
CA ASP A 158 -7.94 14.36 5.73
C ASP A 158 -6.82 15.28 5.21
N GLU A 159 -5.57 14.81 5.21
CA GLU A 159 -4.44 15.54 4.63
C GLU A 159 -4.64 15.80 3.13
N LEU A 160 -5.05 14.78 2.36
CA LEU A 160 -5.31 14.95 0.92
C LEU A 160 -6.43 15.95 0.65
N THR A 161 -7.49 16.00 1.46
CA THR A 161 -8.58 16.97 1.29
C THR A 161 -8.18 18.41 1.62
N GLN A 162 -7.13 18.59 2.43
CA GLN A 162 -6.60 19.91 2.78
C GLN A 162 -5.62 20.45 1.73
N LEU A 163 -5.04 19.59 0.89
CA LEU A 163 -4.22 20.01 -0.23
C LEU A 163 -5.07 20.75 -1.29
N PRO A 164 -4.46 21.63 -2.12
CA PRO A 164 -5.17 22.31 -3.20
C PRO A 164 -5.90 21.33 -4.12
N GLN A 165 -7.23 21.44 -4.16
CA GLN A 165 -8.09 20.59 -4.99
C GLN A 165 -8.22 21.10 -6.42
N HIS A 166 -8.49 20.18 -7.35
CA HIS A 166 -8.83 20.44 -8.73
C HIS A 166 -10.01 19.56 -9.17
N THR A 167 -10.91 20.14 -9.96
CA THR A 167 -12.09 19.46 -10.49
C THR A 167 -12.08 19.58 -12.01
N GLN A 168 -12.28 18.46 -12.70
CA GLN A 168 -12.32 18.43 -14.16
C GLN A 168 -13.35 17.44 -14.68
N PHE A 169 -14.11 17.88 -15.68
CA PHE A 169 -15.03 17.06 -16.46
C PHE A 169 -14.37 16.65 -17.78
N MET A 170 -14.44 15.38 -18.13
CA MET A 170 -13.85 14.87 -19.38
C MET A 170 -14.44 13.52 -19.79
N LEU A 171 -14.12 13.14 -21.03
CA LEU A 171 -14.35 11.80 -21.54
C LEU A 171 -13.29 10.81 -21.00
N MET A 172 -13.74 9.62 -20.65
CA MET A 172 -12.92 8.47 -20.28
C MET A 172 -13.09 7.40 -21.36
N ASN A 173 -12.15 7.34 -22.30
CA ASN A 173 -12.13 6.34 -23.35
C ASN A 173 -11.52 5.03 -22.84
N THR A 174 -12.22 3.93 -23.03
CA THR A 174 -11.83 2.59 -22.59
C THR A 174 -11.58 1.71 -23.80
N ASN A 175 -10.59 0.81 -23.70
CA ASN A 175 -10.28 -0.06 -24.84
C ASN A 175 -11.27 -1.23 -25.00
N ARG A 176 -11.76 -1.79 -23.89
CA ARG A 176 -12.48 -3.08 -23.84
C ARG A 176 -13.87 -2.99 -23.21
N SER A 177 -14.27 -1.82 -22.74
CA SER A 177 -15.52 -1.57 -22.03
C SER A 177 -16.28 -0.44 -22.72
N GLY A 178 -17.39 0.00 -22.14
CA GLY A 178 -18.06 1.22 -22.60
C GLY A 178 -17.31 2.47 -22.13
N ASP A 179 -17.28 3.48 -22.99
CA ASP A 179 -16.77 4.81 -22.67
C ASP A 179 -17.71 5.55 -21.75
N TYR A 180 -17.22 6.61 -21.09
CA TYR A 180 -18.08 7.39 -20.20
C TYR A 180 -17.55 8.78 -19.97
N TYR A 181 -18.48 9.73 -19.77
CA TYR A 181 -18.15 11.06 -19.27
C TYR A 181 -18.23 11.08 -17.74
N ALA A 182 -17.25 11.72 -17.10
CA ALA A 182 -17.22 11.85 -15.65
C ALA A 182 -16.56 13.15 -15.21
N GLU A 183 -17.04 13.69 -14.09
CA GLU A 183 -16.37 14.76 -13.36
C GLU A 183 -15.56 14.15 -12.21
N TYR A 184 -14.25 14.38 -12.20
CA TYR A 184 -13.39 13.96 -11.11
C TYR A 184 -12.94 15.16 -10.29
N SER A 185 -12.86 14.98 -8.97
CA SER A 185 -12.28 15.96 -8.05
C SER A 185 -11.21 15.30 -7.17
N GLY A 186 -10.09 15.98 -6.99
CA GLY A 186 -9.03 15.54 -6.10
C GLY A 186 -7.78 16.42 -6.17
N VAL A 187 -6.63 15.86 -5.79
CA VAL A 187 -5.36 16.59 -5.73
C VAL A 187 -4.61 16.42 -7.06
N PRO A 188 -4.15 17.51 -7.72
CA PRO A 188 -3.22 17.38 -8.83
C PRO A 188 -1.97 16.59 -8.40
N LEU A 189 -1.56 15.60 -9.19
CA LEU A 189 -0.40 14.76 -8.87
C LEU A 189 0.87 15.60 -8.70
N GLU A 190 1.06 16.62 -9.53
CA GLU A 190 2.18 17.57 -9.41
C GLU A 190 2.20 18.25 -8.04
N THR A 191 1.04 18.74 -7.55
CA THR A 191 0.91 19.35 -6.23
C THR A 191 1.23 18.37 -5.11
N LEU A 192 0.70 17.14 -5.20
CA LEU A 192 0.93 16.10 -4.21
C LEU A 192 2.41 15.71 -4.11
N LEU A 193 3.09 15.55 -5.26
CA LEU A 193 4.52 15.23 -5.30
C LEU A 193 5.40 16.37 -4.78
N MET A 194 5.04 17.63 -5.06
CA MET A 194 5.72 18.80 -4.49
C MET A 194 5.59 18.83 -2.97
N ASP A 195 4.38 18.57 -2.45
CA ASP A 195 4.13 18.49 -1.01
C ASP A 195 4.92 17.34 -0.36
N ALA A 196 5.01 16.19 -1.04
CA ALA A 196 5.81 15.05 -0.59
C ALA A 196 7.33 15.30 -0.64
N GLY A 197 7.77 16.43 -1.20
CA GLY A 197 9.16 16.81 -1.28
C GLY A 197 9.93 16.08 -2.39
N ILE A 198 9.32 15.86 -3.56
CA ILE A 198 9.98 15.27 -4.74
C ILE A 198 11.34 15.90 -5.03
N LEU A 199 12.33 15.05 -5.35
CA LEU A 199 13.69 15.46 -5.70
C LEU A 199 13.80 15.80 -7.19
N GLU A 200 14.76 16.67 -7.53
CA GLU A 200 15.04 17.04 -8.93
C GLU A 200 15.56 15.86 -9.77
N THR A 201 16.07 14.81 -9.13
CA THR A 201 16.51 13.59 -9.81
C THR A 201 15.35 12.72 -10.30
N ALA A 202 14.12 12.97 -9.84
CA ALA A 202 12.96 12.19 -10.23
C ALA A 202 12.61 12.43 -11.71
N THR A 203 12.31 11.35 -12.43
CA THR A 203 11.96 11.36 -13.86
C THR A 203 10.54 10.87 -14.12
N GLY A 204 9.95 10.14 -13.19
CA GLY A 204 8.58 9.62 -13.31
C GLY A 204 8.06 9.05 -12.01
N ILE A 205 6.84 8.52 -12.07
CA ILE A 205 6.24 7.75 -11.00
C ILE A 205 5.71 6.41 -11.53
N THR A 206 5.76 5.38 -10.69
CA THR A 206 4.97 4.16 -10.89
C THR A 206 3.89 4.10 -9.82
N VAL A 207 2.64 3.95 -10.24
CA VAL A 207 1.49 3.92 -9.35
C VAL A 207 0.94 2.52 -9.27
N TYR A 208 0.71 2.02 -8.04
CA TYR A 208 0.24 0.67 -7.79
C TYR A 208 -1.17 0.66 -7.17
N ALA A 209 -1.94 -0.31 -7.61
CA ALA A 209 -3.16 -0.78 -6.96
C ALA A 209 -2.83 -1.97 -6.02
N PRO A 210 -3.69 -2.27 -5.04
CA PRO A 210 -3.45 -3.32 -4.05
C PRO A 210 -3.51 -4.74 -4.62
N ASP A 211 -4.01 -4.92 -5.85
CA ASP A 211 -3.99 -6.18 -6.59
C ASP A 211 -2.69 -6.40 -7.39
N GLY A 212 -1.70 -5.51 -7.23
CA GLY A 212 -0.42 -5.57 -7.92
C GLY A 212 -0.44 -5.01 -9.34
N TRP A 213 -1.57 -4.47 -9.82
CA TRP A 213 -1.57 -3.68 -11.06
C TRP A 213 -0.75 -2.41 -10.88
N SER A 214 0.04 -2.05 -11.89
CA SER A 214 0.85 -0.83 -11.85
C SER A 214 0.83 -0.07 -13.18
N THR A 215 1.06 1.25 -13.13
CA THR A 215 1.18 2.08 -14.32
C THR A 215 2.25 3.14 -14.12
N TYR A 216 3.15 3.26 -15.10
CA TYR A 216 4.21 4.26 -15.12
C TYR A 216 3.73 5.55 -15.78
N HIS A 217 4.08 6.68 -15.18
CA HIS A 217 3.80 8.03 -15.66
C HIS A 217 5.08 8.86 -15.62
N PRO A 218 5.61 9.35 -16.76
CA PRO A 218 6.72 10.30 -16.74
C PRO A 218 6.33 11.60 -16.04
N LEU A 219 7.29 12.31 -15.46
CA LEU A 219 6.98 13.63 -14.89
C LEU A 219 6.64 14.64 -15.98
N ASP A 220 7.50 14.72 -17.01
CA ASP A 220 7.40 15.70 -18.07
C ASP A 220 6.71 15.12 -19.32
N PRO A 221 6.11 15.98 -20.18
CA PRO A 221 5.50 15.55 -21.43
C PRO A 221 6.47 14.79 -22.34
N VAL A 222 6.00 13.67 -22.89
CA VAL A 222 6.73 12.86 -23.88
C VAL A 222 5.83 12.58 -25.09
N GLU A 223 6.43 12.35 -26.25
CA GLU A 223 5.69 12.05 -27.49
C GLU A 223 4.99 10.69 -27.47
N GLU A 224 5.48 9.72 -26.68
CA GLU A 224 4.92 8.36 -26.64
C GLU A 224 3.43 8.38 -26.23
N PRO A 225 2.50 7.94 -27.09
CA PRO A 225 1.06 8.07 -26.84
C PRO A 225 0.59 7.38 -25.56
N SER A 226 1.20 6.24 -25.19
CA SER A 226 0.83 5.48 -23.99
C SER A 226 1.46 5.98 -22.69
N LEU A 227 2.22 7.07 -22.72
CA LEU A 227 2.86 7.65 -21.53
C LEU A 227 2.25 9.01 -21.20
N TYR A 228 1.47 9.02 -20.13
CA TYR A 228 0.74 10.18 -19.61
C TYR A 228 1.58 10.88 -18.56
N HIS A 229 1.88 12.15 -18.78
CA HIS A 229 2.77 12.93 -17.94
C HIS A 229 2.08 13.46 -16.67
N VAL A 230 2.87 13.73 -15.63
CA VAL A 230 2.34 14.26 -14.36
C VAL A 230 2.24 15.78 -14.35
N LYS A 231 3.28 16.48 -14.84
CA LYS A 231 3.42 17.94 -14.70
C LYS A 231 2.74 18.71 -15.83
N GLY A 232 2.12 19.82 -15.48
CA GLY A 232 1.52 20.72 -16.46
C GLY A 232 0.06 20.38 -16.80
N VAL A 233 -0.33 20.66 -18.05
CA VAL A 233 -1.72 20.60 -18.50
C VAL A 233 -1.86 19.80 -19.79
N TYR A 234 -3.03 19.18 -19.93
CA TYR A 234 -3.46 18.46 -21.12
C TYR A 234 -4.31 19.37 -22.02
N PRO A 235 -4.40 19.06 -23.33
CA PRO A 235 -5.25 19.79 -24.26
C PRO A 235 -6.72 19.77 -23.83
N GLN A 236 -7.41 20.87 -24.10
CA GLN A 236 -8.84 20.99 -23.80
C GLN A 236 -9.67 20.08 -24.70
N ALA A 237 -10.66 19.41 -24.11
CA ALA A 237 -11.51 18.45 -24.81
C ALA A 237 -12.82 19.07 -25.33
N THR A 238 -13.41 18.41 -26.33
CA THR A 238 -14.73 18.71 -26.87
C THR A 238 -15.73 17.69 -26.33
N TYR A 239 -16.92 18.13 -25.96
CA TYR A 239 -18.03 17.25 -25.60
C TYR A 239 -18.69 16.72 -26.86
N TYR A 240 -18.70 15.40 -27.00
CA TYR A 240 -19.36 14.67 -28.09
C TYR A 240 -20.57 13.94 -27.54
N TYR A 241 -21.71 14.08 -28.22
CA TYR A 241 -22.94 13.37 -27.88
C TYR A 241 -23.68 12.96 -29.14
N GLU A 242 -24.07 11.70 -29.20
CA GLU A 242 -24.93 11.12 -30.23
C GLU A 242 -25.93 10.14 -29.59
N PRO A 243 -27.23 10.19 -29.92
CA PRO A 243 -28.23 9.31 -29.30
C PRO A 243 -27.94 7.81 -29.48
N GLU A 244 -27.35 7.41 -30.62
CA GLU A 244 -26.92 6.01 -30.82
C GLU A 244 -25.87 5.58 -29.80
N ALA A 245 -25.03 6.52 -29.35
CA ALA A 245 -23.95 6.24 -28.43
C ALA A 245 -24.41 5.95 -26.99
N GLU A 246 -25.62 6.32 -26.59
CA GLU A 246 -26.14 6.09 -25.22
C GLU A 246 -26.19 4.59 -24.84
N LEU A 247 -26.15 3.69 -25.82
CA LEU A 247 -26.15 2.25 -25.59
C LEU A 247 -24.80 1.71 -25.12
N TRP A 248 -23.71 2.46 -25.30
CA TRP A 248 -22.35 1.98 -25.07
C TRP A 248 -21.38 3.04 -24.52
N CYS A 249 -21.74 4.32 -24.59
CA CYS A 249 -21.09 5.42 -23.90
C CYS A 249 -22.03 5.94 -22.79
N ASP A 250 -21.52 6.02 -21.57
CA ASP A 250 -22.28 6.48 -20.41
C ASP A 250 -22.23 8.01 -20.28
N TYR A 251 -23.40 8.64 -20.40
CA TYR A 251 -23.63 10.07 -20.26
C TYR A 251 -24.34 10.43 -18.93
N SER A 252 -24.38 9.51 -17.96
CA SER A 252 -25.15 9.67 -16.73
C SER A 252 -24.58 10.69 -15.73
N ALA A 253 -23.34 11.15 -15.94
CA ALA A 253 -22.77 12.21 -15.12
C ALA A 253 -23.68 13.46 -15.14
N PRO A 254 -24.11 14.01 -13.99
CA PRO A 254 -25.11 15.09 -13.96
C PRO A 254 -24.74 16.30 -14.81
N ILE A 255 -23.44 16.61 -14.89
CA ILE A 255 -22.92 17.75 -15.64
C ILE A 255 -23.03 17.59 -17.16
N CYS A 256 -23.21 16.38 -17.70
CA CYS A 256 -23.42 16.16 -19.14
C CYS A 256 -24.60 16.98 -19.69
N SER A 257 -25.66 17.15 -18.88
CA SER A 257 -26.85 17.94 -19.26
C SER A 257 -26.56 19.43 -19.49
N ALA A 258 -25.40 19.94 -19.05
CA ALA A 258 -24.98 21.31 -19.26
C ALA A 258 -24.27 21.53 -20.61
N PHE A 259 -23.97 20.47 -21.36
CA PHE A 259 -23.20 20.54 -22.60
C PHE A 259 -24.05 20.20 -23.83
N SER A 260 -23.75 20.88 -24.93
CA SER A 260 -24.27 20.54 -26.26
C SER A 260 -23.20 19.78 -27.05
N ASN A 261 -23.59 18.88 -27.96
CA ASN A 261 -22.65 18.21 -28.84
C ASN A 261 -21.73 19.22 -29.56
N ALA A 262 -20.46 18.87 -29.71
CA ALA A 262 -19.36 19.69 -30.24
C ALA A 262 -19.02 20.97 -29.45
N SER A 263 -19.55 21.14 -28.23
CA SER A 263 -19.14 22.25 -27.36
C SER A 263 -17.82 21.95 -26.67
N ILE A 264 -17.01 22.98 -26.46
CA ILE A 264 -15.76 22.87 -25.71
C ILE A 264 -16.08 22.65 -24.23
N ILE A 265 -15.38 21.71 -23.57
CA ILE A 265 -15.49 21.49 -22.13
C ILE A 265 -14.55 22.47 -21.41
N PRO A 266 -15.05 23.45 -20.64
CA PRO A 266 -14.20 24.39 -19.92
C PRO A 266 -13.67 23.75 -18.62
N VAL A 267 -12.35 23.73 -18.46
CA VAL A 267 -11.69 23.31 -17.20
C VAL A 267 -10.79 24.44 -16.72
N THR A 268 -11.14 25.03 -15.58
CA THR A 268 -10.38 26.15 -15.02
C THR A 268 -9.00 25.70 -14.59
N GLY A 269 -7.95 26.31 -15.14
CA GLY A 269 -6.57 25.91 -14.89
C GLY A 269 -6.06 24.74 -15.73
N GLY A 270 -6.84 24.32 -16.75
CA GLY A 270 -6.50 23.23 -17.66
C GLY A 270 -6.73 21.85 -17.05
N LEU A 271 -6.82 20.83 -17.92
CA LEU A 271 -6.92 19.42 -17.53
C LEU A 271 -5.58 18.94 -16.96
N LYS A 272 -5.58 18.17 -15.87
CA LYS A 272 -4.36 17.72 -15.19
C LYS A 272 -4.41 16.24 -14.83
N ALA A 273 -3.26 15.65 -14.55
CA ALA A 273 -3.19 14.35 -13.90
C ALA A 273 -3.55 14.50 -12.42
N LEU A 274 -4.50 13.70 -11.90
CA LEU A 274 -5.02 13.81 -10.54
C LEU A 274 -4.90 12.50 -9.77
N VAL A 275 -4.75 12.62 -8.46
CA VAL A 275 -5.27 11.62 -7.51
C VAL A 275 -6.69 12.04 -7.19
N ALA A 276 -7.68 11.40 -7.81
CA ALA A 276 -9.09 11.69 -7.58
C ALA A 276 -9.59 11.03 -6.29
N LEU A 277 -10.39 11.78 -5.54
CA LEU A 277 -11.09 11.34 -4.33
C LEU A 277 -12.59 11.15 -4.60
N GLN A 278 -13.12 11.86 -5.60
CA GLN A 278 -14.53 11.89 -5.93
C GLN A 278 -14.78 11.74 -7.42
N ILE A 279 -15.92 11.14 -7.76
CA ILE A 279 -16.51 11.06 -9.09
C ILE A 279 -17.95 11.60 -9.03
N ASN A 280 -18.29 12.53 -9.93
CA ASN A 280 -19.62 13.14 -10.04
C ASN A 280 -20.14 13.68 -8.68
N GLY A 281 -19.26 14.27 -7.88
CA GLY A 281 -19.57 14.84 -6.56
C GLY A 281 -19.73 13.81 -5.42
N ALA A 282 -19.56 12.52 -5.68
CA ALA A 282 -19.60 11.46 -4.68
C ALA A 282 -18.20 10.86 -4.44
N ASN A 283 -17.95 10.32 -3.25
CA ASN A 283 -16.73 9.57 -3.00
C ASN A 283 -16.64 8.37 -3.94
N LEU A 284 -15.42 8.03 -4.38
CA LEU A 284 -15.18 6.83 -5.15
C LEU A 284 -15.61 5.58 -4.37
N THR A 285 -16.28 4.64 -5.04
CA THR A 285 -16.63 3.34 -4.45
C THR A 285 -15.37 2.61 -4.01
N GLN A 286 -15.26 2.28 -2.72
CA GLN A 286 -14.11 1.59 -2.14
C GLN A 286 -13.73 0.34 -2.93
N GLY A 287 -12.43 0.14 -3.13
CA GLY A 287 -11.88 -1.06 -3.73
C GLY A 287 -12.13 -2.29 -2.87
N ILE A 288 -12.58 -3.39 -3.47
CA ILE A 288 -12.72 -4.69 -2.81
C ILE A 288 -12.23 -5.80 -3.75
N LEU A 289 -11.89 -6.97 -3.19
CA LEU A 289 -11.79 -8.19 -3.98
C LEU A 289 -13.17 -8.80 -4.12
N ASN A 290 -13.59 -9.04 -5.36
CA ASN A 290 -14.83 -9.76 -5.63
C ASN A 290 -14.65 -11.28 -5.41
N ASN A 291 -15.72 -12.06 -5.61
CA ASN A 291 -15.68 -13.52 -5.40
C ASN A 291 -14.73 -14.26 -6.34
N GLU A 292 -14.27 -13.61 -7.41
CA GLU A 292 -13.25 -14.13 -8.34
C GLU A 292 -11.85 -13.59 -8.03
N ASN A 293 -11.63 -12.98 -6.85
CA ASN A 293 -10.39 -12.34 -6.42
C ASN A 293 -9.89 -11.26 -7.39
N ARG A 294 -10.81 -10.52 -8.01
CA ARG A 294 -10.49 -9.36 -8.87
C ARG A 294 -10.86 -8.07 -8.17
N LEU A 295 -10.06 -7.02 -8.42
CA LEU A 295 -10.35 -5.67 -7.95
C LEU A 295 -11.67 -5.16 -8.55
N ASP A 296 -12.64 -4.94 -7.68
CA ASP A 296 -13.86 -4.19 -7.94
C ASP A 296 -13.86 -2.87 -7.15
N GLY A 297 -14.60 -1.86 -7.60
CA GLY A 297 -14.51 -0.50 -7.06
C GLY A 297 -13.30 0.29 -7.57
N SER A 298 -13.25 1.59 -7.30
CA SER A 298 -12.20 2.48 -7.83
C SER A 298 -11.54 3.37 -6.77
N GLY A 299 -12.03 3.30 -5.54
CA GLY A 299 -11.63 4.14 -4.42
C GLY A 299 -10.75 3.41 -3.40
N PRO A 300 -10.29 4.12 -2.36
CA PRO A 300 -10.66 5.50 -2.02
C PRO A 300 -10.06 6.53 -2.98
N TYR A 301 -9.01 6.15 -3.72
CA TYR A 301 -8.32 7.01 -4.66
C TYR A 301 -8.17 6.38 -6.04
N ARG A 302 -8.18 7.21 -7.08
CA ARG A 302 -7.93 6.78 -8.47
C ARG A 302 -6.99 7.75 -9.16
N ILE A 303 -5.99 7.25 -9.90
CA ILE A 303 -5.25 8.10 -10.84
C ILE A 303 -6.15 8.43 -12.01
N ILE A 304 -6.21 9.70 -12.34
CA ILE A 304 -7.00 10.21 -13.46
C ILE A 304 -6.05 10.97 -14.39
N VAL A 305 -5.92 10.48 -15.62
CA VAL A 305 -5.16 11.15 -16.68
C VAL A 305 -6.11 11.56 -17.82
N PRO A 306 -6.07 12.82 -18.28
CA PRO A 306 -6.80 13.25 -19.47
C PRO A 306 -6.22 12.67 -20.76
N GLN A 307 -6.99 12.70 -21.84
CA GLN A 307 -6.47 12.39 -23.18
C GLN A 307 -5.37 13.38 -23.57
N LYS A 308 -4.26 12.87 -24.10
CA LYS A 308 -3.22 13.66 -24.77
C LYS A 308 -3.70 14.14 -26.13
N THR A 309 -4.50 13.33 -26.82
CA THR A 309 -5.13 13.66 -28.10
C THR A 309 -6.64 13.52 -27.96
N PRO A 310 -7.36 14.59 -27.55
CA PRO A 310 -8.79 14.50 -27.32
C PRO A 310 -9.58 14.03 -28.55
N GLY A 311 -10.52 13.11 -28.33
CA GLY A 311 -11.34 12.50 -29.37
C GLY A 311 -12.80 12.33 -28.95
N ALA A 312 -13.59 11.76 -29.86
CA ALA A 312 -14.95 11.32 -29.55
C ALA A 312 -14.91 9.98 -28.78
N PRO A 313 -16.00 9.57 -28.10
CA PRO A 313 -16.10 8.21 -27.58
C PRO A 313 -16.11 7.21 -28.71
N ASP A 314 -15.63 6.00 -28.47
CA ASP A 314 -15.64 4.88 -29.41
C ASP A 314 -16.27 3.62 -28.80
N GLN A 315 -16.75 2.74 -29.67
CA GLN A 315 -17.30 1.46 -29.25
C GLN A 315 -16.21 0.56 -28.66
N SER A 316 -16.57 -0.33 -27.73
CA SER A 316 -15.64 -1.34 -27.20
C SER A 316 -15.01 -2.21 -28.30
N SER A 317 -13.71 -2.49 -28.20
CA SER A 317 -13.03 -3.49 -29.04
C SER A 317 -13.61 -4.90 -28.93
N LYS A 318 -14.38 -5.19 -27.88
CA LYS A 318 -15.05 -6.48 -27.66
C LYS A 318 -16.48 -6.53 -28.22
N SER A 319 -17.02 -5.41 -28.71
CA SER A 319 -18.37 -5.40 -29.27
C SER A 319 -18.40 -6.17 -30.59
N GLU A 320 -19.40 -7.05 -30.74
CA GLU A 320 -19.69 -7.75 -32.00
C GLU A 320 -20.20 -6.77 -33.08
N ASN A 321 -20.79 -5.64 -32.68
CA ASN A 321 -21.27 -4.62 -33.60
C ASN A 321 -20.36 -3.38 -33.57
N GLN A 322 -19.64 -3.19 -34.67
CA GLN A 322 -18.82 -2.00 -34.93
C GLN A 322 -19.46 -1.05 -35.96
N ASN A 323 -20.64 -1.38 -36.52
CA ASN A 323 -21.32 -0.49 -37.46
C ASN A 323 -22.16 0.54 -36.70
N VAL A 324 -21.49 1.46 -36.02
CA VAL A 324 -22.05 2.55 -35.21
C VAL A 324 -21.38 3.89 -35.57
N VAL A 325 -21.92 5.01 -35.11
CA VAL A 325 -21.39 6.36 -35.38
C VAL A 325 -19.89 6.52 -35.09
N TRP A 326 -19.39 5.91 -34.02
CA TRP A 326 -17.97 5.90 -33.67
C TRP A 326 -17.51 4.46 -33.38
N PRO A 327 -17.04 3.71 -34.41
CA PRO A 327 -16.49 2.38 -34.22
C PRO A 327 -15.20 2.42 -33.38
N PHE A 328 -14.84 1.29 -32.79
CA PHE A 328 -13.56 1.16 -32.08
C PHE A 328 -12.38 1.57 -32.97
N ASN A 329 -11.48 2.40 -32.43
CA ASN A 329 -10.27 2.81 -33.16
C ASN A 329 -9.02 2.59 -32.32
N HIS A 330 -8.15 1.68 -32.77
CA HIS A 330 -6.88 1.35 -32.09
C HIS A 330 -5.91 2.53 -31.93
N ASP A 331 -6.00 3.54 -32.80
CA ASP A 331 -5.10 4.70 -32.80
C ASP A 331 -5.62 5.85 -31.91
N TRP A 332 -6.83 5.71 -31.35
CA TRP A 332 -7.41 6.72 -30.47
C TRP A 332 -6.88 6.59 -29.04
N ASP A 333 -6.96 7.72 -28.32
CA ASP A 333 -6.43 7.86 -26.98
C ASP A 333 -7.39 7.23 -25.94
N HIS A 334 -7.10 6.00 -25.50
CA HIS A 334 -7.86 5.28 -24.46
C HIS A 334 -7.33 5.56 -23.04
N ASN A 335 -7.36 6.82 -22.61
CA ASN A 335 -6.85 7.29 -21.32
C ASN A 335 -7.34 6.50 -20.09
N ALA A 336 -8.56 5.95 -20.10
CA ALA A 336 -9.11 5.25 -18.95
C ALA A 336 -8.32 4.00 -18.57
N GLY A 337 -7.63 3.38 -19.54
CA GLY A 337 -6.75 2.22 -19.29
C GLY A 337 -5.51 2.54 -18.48
N TYR A 338 -5.12 3.82 -18.39
CA TYR A 338 -3.96 4.32 -17.66
C TYR A 338 -4.35 4.99 -16.33
N CYS A 339 -5.62 4.90 -15.96
CA CYS A 339 -6.19 5.47 -14.74
C CYS A 339 -6.26 4.42 -13.62
N THR A 340 -5.13 4.17 -12.95
CA THR A 340 -5.00 3.16 -11.88
C THR A 340 -6.09 3.33 -10.81
N ARG A 341 -6.88 2.28 -10.60
CA ARG A 341 -7.98 2.22 -9.64
C ARG A 341 -7.46 1.86 -8.25
N SER A 342 -8.14 2.36 -7.22
CA SER A 342 -7.89 1.98 -5.83
C SER A 342 -6.42 2.13 -5.44
N VAL A 343 -5.85 3.31 -5.75
CA VAL A 343 -4.42 3.58 -5.57
C VAL A 343 -4.07 3.54 -4.09
N THR A 344 -2.99 2.83 -3.77
CA THR A 344 -2.43 2.81 -2.41
C THR A 344 -0.97 3.25 -2.35
N ILE A 345 -0.22 3.13 -3.46
CA ILE A 345 1.22 3.38 -3.49
C ILE A 345 1.60 4.20 -4.75
N ILE A 346 2.41 5.24 -4.56
CA ILE A 346 3.07 5.99 -5.62
C ILE A 346 4.59 5.94 -5.39
N LYS A 347 5.30 5.19 -6.24
CA LYS A 347 6.77 5.19 -6.27
C LYS A 347 7.25 6.33 -7.15
N VAL A 348 8.17 7.14 -6.64
CA VAL A 348 8.85 8.22 -7.36
C VAL A 348 10.21 7.73 -7.79
N GLU A 349 10.44 7.71 -9.11
CA GLU A 349 11.56 7.03 -9.74
C GLU A 349 12.53 8.00 -10.41
N PRO A 350 13.82 7.62 -10.54
CA PRO A 350 14.45 6.44 -9.97
C PRO A 350 14.57 6.54 -8.43
N LEU A 351 14.77 5.41 -7.75
CA LEU A 351 15.08 5.44 -6.32
C LEU A 351 16.41 6.19 -6.07
N PRO A 352 16.56 6.94 -4.97
CA PRO A 352 17.83 7.52 -4.58
C PRO A 352 18.93 6.46 -4.46
N GLU A 353 20.17 6.82 -4.77
CA GLU A 353 21.32 5.92 -4.65
C GLU A 353 21.46 5.39 -3.21
N GLY A 354 21.78 4.10 -3.07
CA GLY A 354 21.88 3.43 -1.77
C GLY A 354 20.55 3.08 -1.11
N THR A 355 19.42 3.33 -1.80
CA THR A 355 18.09 2.98 -1.30
C THR A 355 17.44 1.83 -2.06
N THR A 356 16.46 1.20 -1.43
CA THR A 356 15.62 0.12 -1.99
C THR A 356 14.14 0.36 -1.66
N ASP A 357 13.26 -0.41 -2.29
CA ASP A 357 11.81 -0.31 -2.13
C ASP A 357 11.36 -0.46 -0.65
N ILE A 358 10.24 0.18 -0.34
CA ILE A 358 9.54 -0.01 0.94
C ILE A 358 8.95 -1.42 1.02
N ASN A 359 8.66 -1.90 2.24
CA ASN A 359 7.82 -3.08 2.38
C ASN A 359 6.37 -2.74 1.99
N VAL A 360 6.00 -3.06 0.75
CA VAL A 360 4.68 -2.74 0.19
C VAL A 360 3.54 -3.60 0.74
N MET A 361 3.83 -4.68 1.47
CA MET A 361 2.81 -5.60 2.00
C MET A 361 1.89 -4.92 3.02
N GLU A 362 2.40 -3.92 3.75
CA GLU A 362 1.63 -3.14 4.72
C GLU A 362 0.80 -2.03 4.04
N ALA A 363 1.13 -1.68 2.80
CA ALA A 363 0.51 -0.62 2.00
C ALA A 363 -0.47 -1.14 0.93
N GLY A 364 -0.90 -2.40 1.04
CA GLY A 364 -1.92 -3.01 0.16
C GLY A 364 -3.35 -2.69 0.61
N TRP A 365 -4.16 -3.71 0.83
CA TRP A 365 -5.58 -3.57 1.17
C TRP A 365 -5.87 -2.78 2.44
N ASN A 366 -4.96 -2.78 3.43
CA ASN A 366 -5.13 -1.97 4.63
C ASN A 366 -5.22 -0.46 4.33
N PHE A 367 -4.50 0.02 3.31
CA PHE A 367 -4.53 1.43 2.92
C PHE A 367 -5.84 1.80 2.21
N ILE A 368 -6.51 0.83 1.59
CA ILE A 368 -7.87 1.01 1.08
C ILE A 368 -8.84 1.24 2.25
N ASP A 369 -8.81 0.35 3.25
CA ASP A 369 -9.72 0.40 4.40
C ASP A 369 -9.49 1.64 5.27
N GLN A 370 -8.24 2.10 5.35
CA GLN A 370 -7.84 3.26 6.15
C GLN A 370 -7.92 4.59 5.38
N GLU A 371 -8.27 4.55 4.10
CA GLU A 371 -8.23 5.71 3.21
C GLU A 371 -6.88 6.45 3.28
N LYS A 372 -5.80 5.71 2.95
CA LYS A 372 -4.41 6.20 2.93
C LYS A 372 -3.72 5.94 1.60
N ILE A 373 -2.70 6.74 1.32
CA ILE A 373 -1.77 6.54 0.21
C ILE A 373 -0.34 6.79 0.69
N ILE A 374 0.60 5.96 0.26
CA ILE A 374 2.03 6.17 0.50
C ILE A 374 2.71 6.67 -0.77
N ILE A 375 3.57 7.67 -0.60
CA ILE A 375 4.46 8.18 -1.64
C ILE A 375 5.88 7.90 -1.19
N TYR A 376 6.70 7.27 -2.03
CA TYR A 376 8.07 6.91 -1.65
C TYR A 376 9.04 6.99 -2.83
N GLY A 377 10.34 6.97 -2.56
CA GLY A 377 11.38 6.93 -3.59
C GLY A 377 12.19 8.23 -3.64
N ALA A 378 12.30 8.85 -4.81
CA ALA A 378 13.02 10.12 -4.99
C ALA A 378 12.25 11.31 -4.42
N ILE A 379 12.05 11.28 -3.11
CA ILE A 379 11.50 12.36 -2.29
C ILE A 379 12.46 12.65 -1.13
N LYS A 380 12.30 13.82 -0.49
CA LYS A 380 13.05 14.16 0.72
C LYS A 380 12.62 13.25 1.88
N GLY A 381 13.60 12.70 2.60
CA GLY A 381 13.33 12.04 3.88
C GLY A 381 12.95 13.07 4.92
N GLN A 382 11.65 13.18 5.20
CA GLN A 382 11.12 14.02 6.28
C GLN A 382 10.76 13.11 7.45
N THR A 383 11.35 13.38 8.61
CA THR A 383 11.14 12.55 9.80
C THR A 383 10.86 13.40 11.03
N GLY A 384 10.11 12.83 11.96
CA GLY A 384 9.96 13.30 13.34
C GLY A 384 10.26 12.17 14.32
N SER A 385 9.75 12.30 15.54
CA SER A 385 9.82 11.26 16.55
C SER A 385 8.50 11.07 17.27
N LEU A 386 8.31 9.89 17.84
CA LEU A 386 7.14 9.52 18.63
C LEU A 386 7.60 9.11 20.03
N SER A 387 7.05 9.75 21.06
CA SER A 387 7.32 9.39 22.46
C SER A 387 6.05 9.25 23.28
N GLY A 388 6.18 8.58 24.41
CA GLY A 388 5.07 8.44 25.36
C GLY A 388 5.47 7.63 26.57
N GLN A 389 4.48 7.30 27.39
CA GLN A 389 4.66 6.48 28.58
C GLN A 389 3.49 5.51 28.77
N VAL A 390 3.81 4.24 29.01
CA VAL A 390 2.84 3.18 29.30
C VAL A 390 2.97 2.77 30.76
N LEU A 391 1.90 2.97 31.50
CA LEU A 391 1.81 2.66 32.93
C LEU A 391 0.82 1.53 33.16
N THR A 392 1.03 0.79 34.23
CA THR A 392 0.05 -0.14 34.80
C THR A 392 -0.25 0.26 36.24
N LEU A 393 -1.39 -0.18 36.75
CA LEU A 393 -1.71 -0.04 38.17
C LEU A 393 -1.33 -1.33 38.89
N ILE A 394 -0.42 -1.23 39.86
CA ILE A 394 -0.14 -2.29 40.82
C ILE A 394 -0.51 -1.74 42.19
N ASN A 395 -1.43 -2.40 42.89
CA ASN A 395 -1.88 -1.98 44.22
C ASN A 395 -2.42 -0.53 44.29
N ASN A 396 -3.06 -0.06 43.21
CA ASN A 396 -3.50 1.34 42.97
C ASN A 396 -2.36 2.38 42.80
N GLU A 397 -1.11 1.94 42.74
CA GLU A 397 0.02 2.81 42.39
C GLU A 397 0.35 2.67 40.90
N LYS A 398 0.66 3.81 40.27
CA LYS A 398 1.10 3.84 38.88
C LYS A 398 2.55 3.37 38.81
N MET A 399 2.79 2.30 38.07
CA MET A 399 4.12 1.79 37.78
C MET A 399 4.36 1.76 36.29
N GLY A 400 5.61 1.96 35.86
CA GLY A 400 6.02 1.79 34.48
C GLY A 400 5.75 0.37 34.01
N LEU A 401 5.08 0.20 32.86
CA LEU A 401 5.00 -1.10 32.21
C LEU A 401 6.25 -1.28 31.35
N SER A 402 7.25 -1.98 31.86
CA SER A 402 8.47 -2.34 31.12
C SER A 402 8.20 -3.41 30.06
N ASN A 403 9.02 -3.47 29.02
CA ASN A 403 9.00 -4.53 27.99
C ASN A 403 7.71 -4.61 27.15
N ALA A 404 6.92 -3.53 27.11
CA ALA A 404 5.86 -3.40 26.13
C ALA A 404 6.47 -2.96 24.80
N THR A 405 6.07 -3.60 23.70
CA THR A 405 6.46 -3.23 22.34
C THR A 405 5.46 -2.22 21.78
N ILE A 406 5.95 -1.05 21.40
CA ILE A 406 5.22 -0.04 20.64
C ILE A 406 5.57 -0.26 19.18
N THR A 407 4.59 -0.29 18.30
CA THR A 407 4.78 -0.46 16.85
C THR A 407 3.94 0.52 16.09
N ILE A 408 4.56 1.29 15.21
CA ILE A 408 3.89 2.07 14.17
C ILE A 408 3.56 1.09 13.04
N VAL A 409 2.29 0.80 12.88
CA VAL A 409 1.82 -0.39 12.15
C VAL A 409 2.22 -0.36 10.68
N GLU A 410 2.14 0.79 10.02
CA GLU A 410 2.37 0.94 8.57
C GLU A 410 3.84 1.05 8.19
N THR A 411 4.72 1.12 9.18
CA THR A 411 6.16 1.32 8.95
C THR A 411 7.03 0.23 9.58
N GLY A 412 6.44 -0.59 10.45
CA GLY A 412 7.15 -1.51 11.33
C GLY A 412 8.08 -0.85 12.36
N HIS A 413 8.20 0.49 12.41
CA HIS A 413 9.03 1.17 13.41
C HIS A 413 8.54 0.81 14.82
N LYS A 414 9.49 0.45 15.70
CA LYS A 414 9.17 -0.06 17.02
C LYS A 414 10.13 0.41 18.10
N ALA A 415 9.61 0.53 19.31
CA ALA A 415 10.41 0.69 20.52
C ALA A 415 9.88 -0.24 21.61
N THR A 416 10.73 -0.50 22.60
CA THR A 416 10.34 -1.22 23.81
C THR A 416 10.34 -0.25 24.98
N THR A 417 9.31 -0.30 25.82
CA THR A 417 9.25 0.55 27.01
C THR A 417 10.35 0.23 28.02
N GLN A 418 10.91 1.30 28.59
CA GLN A 418 11.87 1.29 29.69
C GLN A 418 11.22 0.87 31.02
N PRO A 419 11.98 0.63 32.10
CA PRO A 419 11.43 0.29 33.42
C PRO A 419 10.41 1.28 33.98
N ASP A 420 10.54 2.56 33.64
CA ASP A 420 9.58 3.61 34.01
C ASP A 420 8.38 3.73 33.05
N GLY A 421 8.29 2.83 32.06
CA GLY A 421 7.25 2.79 31.04
C GLY A 421 7.46 3.75 29.87
N SER A 422 8.52 4.56 29.88
CA SER A 422 8.79 5.52 28.80
C SER A 422 9.28 4.82 27.52
N TYR A 423 9.01 5.43 26.37
CA TYR A 423 9.55 4.99 25.07
C TYR A 423 9.77 6.18 24.14
N THR A 424 10.64 5.99 23.16
CA THR A 424 10.83 6.92 22.05
C THR A 424 11.17 6.14 20.78
N ILE A 425 10.54 6.50 19.68
CA ILE A 425 10.81 6.02 18.33
C ILE A 425 11.31 7.24 17.55
N GLU A 426 12.58 7.21 17.16
CA GLU A 426 13.23 8.28 16.40
C GLU A 426 13.16 8.02 14.89
N ASN A 427 13.36 9.06 14.09
CA ASN A 427 13.43 9.01 12.63
C ASN A 427 12.18 8.38 12.01
N VAL A 428 11.01 8.67 12.57
CA VAL A 428 9.73 8.20 12.05
C VAL A 428 9.35 9.09 10.87
N PRO A 429 9.04 8.55 9.69
CA PRO A 429 8.64 9.37 8.56
C PRO A 429 7.40 10.21 8.84
N VAL A 430 7.32 11.36 8.18
CA VAL A 430 6.15 12.24 8.30
C VAL A 430 4.91 11.54 7.73
N GLY A 431 3.80 11.69 8.45
CA GLY A 431 2.52 11.12 8.05
C GLY A 431 1.62 10.80 9.22
N THR A 432 0.49 10.17 8.93
CA THR A 432 -0.51 9.80 9.94
C THR A 432 -0.62 8.29 10.06
N TYR A 433 -0.46 7.76 11.28
CA TYR A 433 -0.22 6.34 11.54
C TYR A 433 -1.17 5.70 12.57
N PHE A 434 -1.25 4.37 12.51
CA PHE A 434 -1.74 3.53 13.58
C PHE A 434 -0.59 3.10 14.49
N VAL A 435 -0.79 3.19 15.81
CA VAL A 435 0.20 2.79 16.81
C VAL A 435 -0.37 1.68 17.67
N SER A 436 0.27 0.51 17.69
CA SER A 436 -0.09 -0.64 18.51
C SER A 436 0.86 -0.76 19.71
N ILE A 437 0.31 -1.06 20.88
CA ILE A 437 1.08 -1.35 22.09
C ILE A 437 0.79 -2.79 22.51
N LYS A 438 1.81 -3.65 22.48
CA LYS A 438 1.75 -5.07 22.85
C LYS A 438 2.59 -5.36 24.09
N HIS A 439 2.16 -6.29 24.94
CA HIS A 439 2.98 -6.83 26.02
C HIS A 439 2.67 -8.31 26.22
N GLY A 440 3.71 -9.14 26.34
CA GLY A 440 3.55 -10.60 26.45
C GLY A 440 2.78 -11.23 25.28
N GLY A 441 2.97 -10.70 24.07
CA GLY A 441 2.28 -11.15 22.85
C GLY A 441 0.82 -10.69 22.69
N LYS A 442 0.25 -9.97 23.67
CA LYS A 442 -1.13 -9.48 23.61
C LYS A 442 -1.17 -8.01 23.23
N ASN A 443 -2.07 -7.63 22.32
CA ASN A 443 -2.38 -6.23 22.05
C ASN A 443 -3.12 -5.63 23.25
N LEU A 444 -2.59 -4.54 23.79
CA LEU A 444 -3.15 -3.86 24.96
C LEU A 444 -3.99 -2.66 24.54
N LEU A 445 -3.42 -1.84 23.66
CA LEU A 445 -4.00 -0.60 23.16
C LEU A 445 -3.58 -0.38 21.72
N SER A 446 -4.44 0.31 20.98
CA SER A 446 -4.15 0.83 19.66
C SER A 446 -4.60 2.29 19.61
N PHE A 447 -3.79 3.13 18.98
CA PHE A 447 -4.12 4.50 18.64
C PHE A 447 -4.24 4.59 17.12
N ASP A 448 -5.24 5.31 16.68
CA ASP A 448 -5.44 5.70 15.30
C ASP A 448 -5.11 7.20 15.14
N HIS A 449 -4.87 7.63 13.91
CA HIS A 449 -4.68 9.04 13.57
C HIS A 449 -3.53 9.73 14.33
N ILE A 450 -2.41 9.04 14.56
CA ILE A 450 -1.21 9.65 15.15
C ILE A 450 -0.40 10.34 14.06
N THR A 451 -0.41 11.68 14.06
CA THR A 451 0.36 12.48 13.09
C THR A 451 1.78 12.74 13.57
N ILE A 452 2.75 12.43 12.72
CA ILE A 452 4.17 12.74 12.87
C ILE A 452 4.49 13.92 11.95
N GLU A 453 5.06 14.97 12.53
CA GLU A 453 5.45 16.18 11.82
C GLU A 453 6.98 16.29 11.73
N GLU A 454 7.46 16.94 10.68
CA GLU A 454 8.90 17.11 10.41
C GLU A 454 9.61 17.80 11.59
N ASP A 455 10.74 17.21 12.01
CA ASP A 455 11.60 17.68 13.10
C ASP A 455 10.89 17.91 14.45
N LYS A 456 9.72 17.29 14.64
CA LYS A 456 8.94 17.38 15.88
C LYS A 456 8.83 16.03 16.58
N ASN A 457 8.71 16.11 17.91
CA ASN A 457 8.37 14.96 18.75
C ASN A 457 6.86 14.96 19.01
N THR A 458 6.17 13.98 18.45
CA THR A 458 4.76 13.69 18.74
C THR A 458 4.67 12.91 20.05
N ASN A 459 3.89 13.41 21.01
CA ASN A 459 3.74 12.76 22.32
C ASN A 459 2.36 12.10 22.43
N ILE A 460 2.33 10.78 22.59
CA ILE A 460 1.10 10.03 22.89
C ILE A 460 0.78 10.19 24.38
N PRO A 461 -0.46 10.60 24.75
CA PRO A 461 -0.87 10.75 26.13
C PRO A 461 -0.56 9.52 26.99
N ILE A 462 -0.20 9.75 28.26
CA ILE A 462 0.12 8.68 29.20
C ILE A 462 -1.00 7.64 29.24
N CYS A 463 -0.65 6.40 28.91
CA CYS A 463 -1.57 5.28 28.88
C CYS A 463 -1.52 4.57 30.24
N THR A 464 -2.62 4.55 31.00
CA THR A 464 -2.68 3.76 32.25
C THR A 464 -3.58 2.55 32.04
N LEU A 465 -2.97 1.36 31.98
CA LEU A 465 -3.69 0.09 31.87
C LEU A 465 -4.34 -0.30 33.20
N PRO A 466 -5.45 -1.05 33.17
CA PRO A 466 -6.15 -1.49 34.37
C PRO A 466 -5.25 -2.35 35.27
N LEU A 467 -5.69 -2.49 36.52
CA LEU A 467 -4.94 -3.13 37.60
C LEU A 467 -4.44 -4.51 37.19
N GLN A 468 -3.11 -4.68 37.10
CA GLN A 468 -2.53 -6.01 37.03
C GLN A 468 -2.37 -6.52 38.46
N LYS A 469 -2.88 -7.73 38.72
CA LYS A 469 -2.58 -8.43 39.97
C LYS A 469 -1.07 -8.57 40.04
N ASN A 470 -0.46 -8.10 41.14
CA ASN A 470 0.96 -8.31 41.34
C ASN A 470 1.21 -9.84 41.33
N PRO A 471 1.98 -10.38 40.38
CA PRO A 471 2.19 -11.83 40.30
C PRO A 471 2.89 -12.38 41.54
N CYS A 472 3.60 -11.52 42.29
CA CYS A 472 4.21 -11.88 43.57
C CYS A 472 3.23 -11.83 44.75
N ASP A 473 2.07 -11.19 44.60
CA ASP A 473 1.01 -11.13 45.62
C ASP A 473 -0.03 -12.24 45.32
N ILE A 474 0.30 -13.45 45.76
CA ILE A 474 -0.51 -14.64 45.49
C ILE A 474 -1.90 -14.59 46.14
N ASP A 475 -2.09 -13.77 47.18
CA ASP A 475 -3.37 -13.69 47.90
C ASP A 475 -4.12 -12.36 47.71
N ASN A 476 -3.59 -11.45 46.88
CA ASN A 476 -4.21 -10.18 46.48
C ASN A 476 -4.53 -9.24 47.66
N ASN A 477 -3.66 -9.23 48.67
CA ASN A 477 -3.80 -8.35 49.83
C ASN A 477 -3.07 -7.01 49.67
N ASN A 478 -2.48 -6.75 48.50
CA ASN A 478 -1.62 -5.61 48.17
C ASN A 478 -0.30 -5.55 48.98
N ALA A 479 0.18 -6.65 49.54
CA ALA A 479 1.42 -6.73 50.30
C ALA A 479 2.21 -8.00 49.96
N ILE A 480 3.53 -7.88 49.85
CA ILE A 480 4.42 -9.06 49.79
C ILE A 480 4.76 -9.44 51.22
N GLY A 481 4.07 -10.46 51.73
CA GLY A 481 4.26 -11.00 53.06
C GLY A 481 5.14 -12.24 53.09
N LEU A 482 5.33 -12.77 54.30
CA LEU A 482 6.10 -14.00 54.53
C LEU A 482 5.54 -15.19 53.72
N LYS A 483 4.24 -15.19 53.46
CA LYS A 483 3.52 -16.25 52.76
C LYS A 483 3.86 -16.29 51.28
N GLU A 484 3.93 -15.12 50.64
CA GLU A 484 4.36 -14.93 49.26
C GLU A 484 5.83 -15.33 49.10
N ILE A 485 6.69 -14.94 50.05
CA ILE A 485 8.12 -15.30 50.07
C ILE A 485 8.31 -16.82 50.21
N ILE A 486 7.56 -17.47 51.12
CA ILE A 486 7.61 -18.93 51.29
C ILE A 486 7.15 -19.64 50.01
N HIS A 487 6.09 -19.15 49.36
CA HIS A 487 5.59 -19.74 48.12
C HIS A 487 6.65 -19.73 47.02
N TRP A 488 7.29 -18.59 46.76
CA TRP A 488 8.31 -18.48 45.71
C TRP A 488 9.62 -19.21 46.05
N LEU A 489 10.01 -19.28 47.33
CA LEU A 489 11.15 -20.10 47.76
C LEU A 489 10.90 -21.60 47.54
N ASN A 490 9.67 -22.06 47.74
CA ASN A 490 9.30 -23.45 47.50
C ASN A 490 9.27 -23.79 46.00
N GLU A 491 8.75 -22.88 45.15
CA GLU A 491 8.82 -23.02 43.69
C GLU A 491 10.27 -23.06 43.18
N LEU A 492 11.15 -22.18 43.69
CA LEU A 492 12.59 -22.19 43.38
C LEU A 492 13.28 -23.48 43.85
N ALA A 493 12.96 -23.97 45.04
CA ALA A 493 13.51 -25.22 45.56
C ALA A 493 13.04 -26.43 44.72
N ALA A 494 11.80 -26.44 44.25
CA ALA A 494 11.26 -27.48 43.38
C ALA A 494 11.89 -27.45 41.97
N GLY A 495 12.21 -26.26 41.44
CA GLY A 495 12.91 -26.09 40.17
C GLY A 495 14.38 -26.49 40.19
N LEU A 496 15.03 -26.49 41.36
CA LEU A 496 16.43 -26.91 41.53
C LEU A 496 16.62 -28.42 41.70
N THR A 497 15.52 -29.18 41.84
CA THR A 497 15.53 -30.65 41.99
C THR A 497 15.19 -31.42 40.71
N ASN A 498 15.03 -30.74 39.57
CA ASN A 498 14.85 -31.36 38.25
C ASN A 498 16.06 -31.14 37.35
#